data_AF-X1QG17-F1
#
_entry.id   AF-X1QG17-F1
#
_cell.length_a   1.000
_cell.length_b   1.000
_cell.length_c   1.000
_cell.angle_alpha   90.00
_cell.angle_beta   90.00
_cell.angle_gamma   90.00
#
_symmetry.space_group_name_H-M   'P 1'
#
loop_
_entity.id
_entity.type
_entity.pdbx_description
1 polymer ?
#
loop_
_entity_poly.entity_id
_entity_poly.type
_entity_poly.pdbx_seq_one_letter_code
_entity_poly.pdbx_strand_id
1 'polypeptide(L)'
;EMVRINTANGSVDAQAYLVTHSSMEKRFGDRFHVNLIHELWLRKRIEKFIKRRTRPGERTADAESERRADRELLATTERDLVMSHYRSDAVSDYYLEHELDRPRPSIKHLYDDPQARPFMKNYLALVIKQVLLSQLEEQIQSRYRFELEHMRISERYFKRSVSVLAALQMVNANGRAVDMIIERSLQTMPCDKHDLIDYIKYAVRAAKSMFDARIVRARLERIRSNLQPGLVPLGIEIELSNLGPAAVEPQRSIQKKVDAVYDGFKYFYDFRLDVLSWKLGGYIDDHTGSTDQARRSGFLELAPGRLNIRGELSRPATADPWLLNQLIHEIVNFYDVPPHSLHLSFQLRKKQLGNQKILPLGFVKCLLVLGGGPELKGTGRLWVSRMGYDEITQYPDAAFGGTERRDEELVFARTSKRRWYLGADAIADKPPAQATTYVQQYKFIRLEQRANYEPLILCLKGLQLSYNPADYLTTEQLRSSRKLQRQYEQLKQWAAVPTEISPQTISKFLKTIQSGLMNEGHHRPNAFAVIYGWQGTGGV
;
A
#
# COMPACT_ATOMS: atom_id res chain seq x y z
N GLU A 1 20.96 -14.82 40.20
CA GLU A 1 22.31 -15.37 40.42
C GLU A 1 23.34 -14.46 39.75
N MET A 2 24.52 -14.27 40.33
CA MET A 2 25.59 -13.52 39.66
C MET A 2 26.40 -14.52 38.83
N VAL A 3 26.47 -14.32 37.53
CA VAL A 3 27.20 -15.17 36.59
C VAL A 3 28.27 -14.36 35.87
N ARG A 4 29.41 -14.98 35.56
CA ARG A 4 30.41 -14.38 34.67
C ARG A 4 30.08 -14.72 33.24
N ILE A 5 29.92 -13.68 32.42
CA ILE A 5 29.76 -13.81 30.97
C ILE A 5 30.98 -13.23 30.26
N ASN A 6 31.47 -13.95 29.26
CA ASN A 6 32.59 -13.49 28.45
C ASN A 6 32.07 -12.63 27.29
N THR A 7 32.55 -11.40 27.21
CA THR A 7 32.25 -10.47 26.12
C THR A 7 33.49 -10.24 25.27
N ALA A 8 33.33 -9.57 24.12
CA ALA A 8 34.45 -9.19 23.25
C ALA A 8 35.53 -8.33 23.95
N ASN A 9 35.21 -7.72 25.10
CA ASN A 9 36.13 -6.88 25.89
C ASN A 9 36.56 -7.55 27.20
N GLY A 10 36.33 -8.85 27.37
CA GLY A 10 36.68 -9.62 28.57
C GLY A 10 35.48 -10.10 29.37
N SER A 11 35.78 -10.73 30.52
CA SER A 11 34.77 -11.28 31.41
C SER A 11 34.11 -10.18 32.24
N VAL A 12 32.79 -10.13 32.23
CA VAL A 12 32.00 -9.19 33.05
C VAL A 12 31.03 -9.95 33.93
N ASP A 13 30.86 -9.47 35.15
CA ASP A 13 29.88 -10.01 36.08
C ASP A 13 28.48 -9.51 35.68
N ALA A 14 27.54 -10.44 35.54
CA ALA A 14 26.17 -10.17 35.13
C ALA A 14 25.17 -10.85 36.07
N GLN A 15 24.00 -10.25 36.23
CA GLN A 15 22.89 -10.87 36.97
C GLN A 15 22.08 -11.78 36.03
N ALA A 16 22.15 -13.08 36.26
CA ALA A 16 21.25 -14.06 35.68
C ALA A 16 19.93 -14.10 36.48
N TYR A 17 18.83 -13.94 35.76
CA TYR A 17 17.47 -14.07 36.29
C TYR A 17 16.83 -15.31 35.66
N LEU A 18 16.33 -16.22 36.49
CA LEU A 18 15.48 -17.32 36.04
C LEU A 18 14.03 -16.89 36.24
N VAL A 19 13.38 -16.48 35.16
CA VAL A 19 12.08 -15.82 35.20
C VAL A 19 11.21 -16.26 34.02
N THR A 20 9.90 -16.27 34.24
CA THR A 20 8.94 -16.57 33.17
C THR A 20 8.89 -15.43 32.15
N HIS A 21 8.53 -15.74 30.90
CA HIS A 21 8.39 -14.73 29.83
C HIS A 21 7.52 -13.53 30.24
N SER A 22 6.39 -13.77 30.93
CA SER A 22 5.52 -12.69 31.41
C SER A 22 6.17 -11.78 32.46
N SER A 23 7.10 -12.31 33.25
CA SER A 23 7.82 -11.55 34.28
C SER A 23 8.92 -10.69 33.67
N MET A 24 9.55 -11.15 32.59
CA MET A 24 10.50 -10.38 31.79
C MET A 24 9.81 -9.21 31.09
N GLU A 25 8.65 -9.46 30.49
CA GLU A 25 7.81 -8.46 29.82
C GLU A 25 7.39 -7.33 30.75
N LYS A 26 6.98 -7.69 31.97
CA LYS A 26 6.57 -6.73 33.00
C LYS A 26 7.73 -5.87 33.54
N ARG A 27 8.96 -6.39 33.54
CA ARG A 27 10.13 -5.70 34.13
C ARG A 27 11.00 -4.96 33.13
N PHE A 28 11.14 -5.47 31.91
CA PHE A 28 12.09 -4.97 30.91
C PHE A 28 11.44 -4.38 29.65
N GLY A 29 10.11 -4.46 29.50
CA GLY A 29 9.42 -4.05 28.27
C GLY A 29 9.99 -4.81 27.07
N ASP A 30 10.11 -4.20 25.90
CA ASP A 30 10.54 -4.93 24.69
C ASP A 30 12.02 -5.34 24.68
N ARG A 31 12.84 -4.91 25.67
CA ARG A 31 14.30 -5.12 25.69
C ARG A 31 14.74 -6.59 25.85
N PHE A 32 13.83 -7.51 26.16
CA PHE A 32 14.14 -8.94 26.30
C PHE A 32 13.67 -9.80 25.10
N HIS A 33 13.01 -9.22 24.10
CA HIS A 33 12.62 -9.96 22.91
C HIS A 33 13.86 -10.30 22.07
N VAL A 34 14.26 -11.58 22.04
CA VAL A 34 15.41 -12.07 21.25
C VAL A 34 15.33 -11.64 19.79
N ASN A 35 14.12 -11.63 19.20
CA ASN A 35 13.89 -11.16 17.83
C ASN A 35 14.13 -9.65 17.65
N LEU A 36 13.85 -8.85 18.69
CA LEU A 36 14.17 -7.42 18.69
C LEU A 36 15.68 -7.19 18.74
N ILE A 37 16.40 -8.01 19.53
CA ILE A 37 17.86 -7.95 19.62
C ILE A 37 18.49 -8.24 18.26
N HIS A 38 18.01 -9.25 17.52
CA HIS A 38 18.49 -9.54 16.16
C HIS A 38 18.20 -8.42 15.17
N GLU A 39 16.97 -7.87 15.16
CA GLU A 39 16.63 -6.71 14.30
C GLU A 39 17.54 -5.51 14.61
N LEU A 40 17.70 -5.15 15.89
CA LEU A 40 18.52 -4.02 16.31
C LEU A 40 20.01 -4.22 15.98
N TRP A 41 20.51 -5.45 16.15
CA TRP A 41 21.89 -5.79 15.83
C TRP A 41 22.17 -5.70 14.33
N LEU A 42 21.26 -6.22 13.50
CA LEU A 42 21.37 -6.12 12.04
C LEU A 42 21.34 -4.64 11.58
N ARG A 43 20.40 -3.84 12.10
CA ARG A 43 20.35 -2.40 11.81
C ARG A 43 21.63 -1.66 12.21
N LYS A 44 22.21 -2.02 13.36
CA LYS A 44 23.50 -1.45 13.81
C LYS A 44 24.66 -1.82 12.88
N ARG A 45 24.65 -3.03 12.30
CA ARG A 45 25.64 -3.46 11.31
C ARG A 45 25.47 -2.72 9.97
N ILE A 46 24.23 -2.57 9.50
CA ILE A 46 23.93 -1.74 8.32
C ILE A 46 24.39 -0.29 8.53
N GLU A 47 24.14 0.28 9.71
CA GLU A 47 24.62 1.62 10.06
C GLU A 47 26.15 1.70 10.04
N LYS A 48 26.84 0.68 10.57
CA LYS A 48 28.30 0.60 10.54
C LYS A 48 28.85 0.50 9.11
N PHE A 49 28.20 -0.26 8.24
CA PHE A 49 28.53 -0.36 6.82
C PHE A 49 28.43 1.01 6.14
N ILE A 50 27.29 1.67 6.26
CA ILE A 50 27.07 3.01 5.69
C ILE A 50 28.10 4.00 6.26
N LYS A 51 28.46 3.88 7.54
CA LYS A 51 29.47 4.75 8.15
C LYS A 51 30.89 4.57 7.57
N ARG A 52 31.24 3.36 7.14
CA ARG A 52 32.52 3.04 6.50
C ARG A 52 32.53 3.47 5.03
N ARG A 53 31.41 3.30 4.34
CA ARG A 53 31.27 3.57 2.90
C ARG A 53 31.16 5.07 2.59
N THR A 54 30.30 5.77 3.32
CA THR A 54 29.96 7.17 3.04
C THR A 54 30.70 8.08 4.00
N ARG A 55 31.71 8.80 3.51
CA ARG A 55 32.52 9.78 4.27
C ARG A 55 33.09 9.17 5.57
N PRO A 56 34.00 8.19 5.44
CA PRO A 56 34.60 7.51 6.58
C PRO A 56 35.34 8.50 7.49
N GLY A 57 35.21 8.31 8.81
CA GLY A 57 35.88 9.13 9.82
C GLY A 57 35.25 10.51 10.09
N GLU A 58 34.47 11.05 9.17
CA GLU A 58 33.91 12.40 9.29
C GLU A 58 32.69 12.48 10.22
N ARG A 59 32.67 13.42 11.17
CA ARG A 59 31.58 13.56 12.16
C ARG A 59 30.71 14.80 11.98
N THR A 60 30.77 15.45 10.81
CA THR A 60 30.00 16.67 10.54
C THR A 60 28.51 16.36 10.37
N ALA A 61 27.67 17.36 10.64
CA ALA A 61 26.23 17.26 10.37
C ALA A 61 25.95 17.04 8.87
N ASP A 62 26.84 17.52 8.00
CA ASP A 62 26.73 17.33 6.56
C ASP A 62 26.88 15.85 6.18
N ALA A 63 27.95 15.22 6.66
CA ALA A 63 28.24 13.80 6.46
C ALA A 63 27.12 12.90 7.02
N GLU A 64 26.60 13.19 8.22
CA GLU A 64 25.49 12.42 8.79
C GLU A 64 24.20 12.51 7.95
N SER A 65 23.95 13.66 7.35
CA SER A 65 22.80 13.83 6.44
C SER A 65 22.98 13.01 5.16
N GLU A 66 24.20 12.95 4.62
CA GLU A 66 24.51 12.15 3.43
C GLU A 66 24.40 10.65 3.71
N ARG A 67 24.90 10.17 4.85
CA ARG A 67 24.72 8.76 5.29
C ARG A 67 23.25 8.37 5.38
N ARG A 68 22.40 9.26 5.91
CA ARG A 68 20.95 9.05 5.97
C ARG A 68 20.30 9.06 4.60
N ALA A 69 20.76 9.93 3.70
CA ALA A 69 20.28 9.98 2.31
C ALA A 69 20.62 8.70 1.54
N ASP A 70 21.86 8.18 1.70
CA ASP A 70 22.26 6.89 1.13
C ASP A 70 21.40 5.74 1.70
N ARG A 71 21.06 5.78 2.98
CA ARG A 71 20.18 4.78 3.61
C ARG A 71 18.78 4.78 3.00
N GLU A 72 18.22 5.94 2.65
CA GLU A 72 16.93 6.03 1.95
C GLU A 72 16.98 5.37 0.57
N LEU A 73 18.09 5.52 -0.17
CA LEU A 73 18.30 4.88 -1.48
C LEU A 73 18.53 3.36 -1.39
N LEU A 74 18.81 2.84 -0.19
CA LEU A 74 18.97 1.41 0.13
C LEU A 74 17.79 0.85 0.93
N ALA A 75 16.70 1.61 1.11
CA ALA A 75 15.69 1.29 2.11
C ALA A 75 14.95 -0.03 1.85
N THR A 76 14.71 -0.40 0.58
CA THR A 76 14.11 -1.69 0.22
C THR A 76 15.07 -2.84 0.47
N THR A 77 16.37 -2.69 0.17
CA THR A 77 17.42 -3.66 0.49
C THR A 77 17.53 -3.87 2.00
N GLU A 78 17.60 -2.79 2.79
CA GLU A 78 17.61 -2.90 4.26
C GLU A 78 16.35 -3.60 4.78
N ARG A 79 15.17 -3.23 4.28
CA ARG A 79 13.91 -3.88 4.65
C ARG A 79 13.96 -5.37 4.35
N ASP A 80 14.39 -5.75 3.16
CA ASP A 80 14.42 -7.15 2.72
C ASP A 80 15.42 -7.97 3.54
N LEU A 81 16.61 -7.41 3.82
CA LEU A 81 17.60 -8.01 4.72
C LEU A 81 17.02 -8.23 6.13
N VAL A 82 16.35 -7.22 6.69
CA VAL A 82 15.72 -7.31 8.01
C VAL A 82 14.58 -8.33 8.01
N MET A 83 13.80 -8.42 6.93
CA MET A 83 12.66 -9.32 6.84
C MET A 83 13.06 -10.77 6.61
N SER A 84 14.01 -11.05 5.70
CA SER A 84 14.46 -12.41 5.41
C SER A 84 15.20 -13.03 6.59
N HIS A 85 15.89 -12.22 7.39
CA HIS A 85 16.65 -12.68 8.56
C HIS A 85 15.95 -12.40 9.89
N TYR A 86 14.66 -12.05 9.87
CA TYR A 86 13.90 -11.69 11.08
C TYR A 86 13.78 -12.83 12.11
N ARG A 87 14.15 -14.07 11.76
CA ARG A 87 14.09 -15.26 12.61
C ARG A 87 15.16 -16.32 12.28
N SER A 88 16.17 -15.96 11.48
CA SER A 88 17.21 -16.89 11.02
C SER A 88 18.52 -16.68 11.78
N ASP A 89 19.50 -17.54 11.50
CA ASP A 89 20.87 -17.40 11.98
C ASP A 89 21.53 -16.07 11.56
N ALA A 90 22.63 -15.73 12.25
CA ALA A 90 23.36 -14.50 12.06
C ALA A 90 23.85 -14.33 10.61
N VAL A 91 23.50 -13.21 9.98
CA VAL A 91 23.97 -12.83 8.64
C VAL A 91 25.49 -12.60 8.66
N SER A 92 26.26 -13.09 7.69
CA SER A 92 27.71 -12.79 7.63
C SER A 92 27.97 -11.32 7.24
N ASP A 93 29.10 -10.75 7.68
CA ASP A 93 29.47 -9.37 7.29
C ASP A 93 29.70 -9.29 5.78
N TYR A 94 30.29 -10.33 5.18
CA TYR A 94 30.50 -10.44 3.73
C TYR A 94 29.18 -10.35 2.93
N TYR A 95 28.14 -11.08 3.35
CA TYR A 95 26.85 -11.04 2.68
C TYR A 95 26.18 -9.67 2.79
N LEU A 96 26.23 -9.04 3.97
CA LEU A 96 25.71 -7.68 4.14
C LEU A 96 26.45 -6.67 3.25
N GLU A 97 27.77 -6.76 3.20
CA GLU A 97 28.59 -5.89 2.36
C GLU A 97 28.24 -6.07 0.88
N HIS A 98 28.11 -7.31 0.41
CA HIS A 98 27.70 -7.61 -0.95
C HIS A 98 26.31 -7.05 -1.31
N GLU A 99 25.32 -7.21 -0.43
CA GLU A 99 23.96 -6.72 -0.70
C GLU A 99 23.85 -5.20 -0.64
N LEU A 100 24.60 -4.55 0.24
CA LEU A 100 24.55 -3.10 0.45
C LEU A 100 25.51 -2.31 -0.44
N ASP A 101 26.54 -2.95 -1.01
CA ASP A 101 27.48 -2.33 -1.95
C ASP A 101 26.89 -2.21 -3.36
N ARG A 102 25.77 -1.50 -3.46
CA ARG A 102 25.10 -1.16 -4.72
C ARG A 102 25.59 0.20 -5.23
N PRO A 103 25.79 0.41 -6.54
CA PRO A 103 26.11 1.72 -7.08
C PRO A 103 25.09 2.78 -6.64
N ARG A 104 25.57 3.97 -6.26
CA ARG A 104 24.70 5.07 -5.87
C ARG A 104 23.84 5.48 -7.08
N PRO A 105 22.51 5.48 -6.97
CA PRO A 105 21.63 5.92 -8.06
C PRO A 105 21.87 7.37 -8.42
N SER A 106 21.75 7.67 -9.70
CA SER A 106 21.99 9.01 -10.26
C SER A 106 20.90 9.34 -11.29
N ILE A 107 20.58 10.63 -11.40
CA ILE A 107 19.69 11.16 -12.44
C ILE A 107 20.46 11.88 -13.55
N LYS A 108 21.80 11.85 -13.52
CA LYS A 108 22.65 12.55 -14.49
C LYS A 108 22.41 12.12 -15.94
N HIS A 109 22.04 10.86 -16.16
CA HIS A 109 21.69 10.36 -17.49
C HIS A 109 20.44 11.01 -18.09
N LEU A 110 19.64 11.73 -17.28
CA LEU A 110 18.45 12.45 -17.74
C LEU A 110 18.75 13.90 -18.14
N TYR A 111 19.95 14.44 -17.85
CA TYR A 111 20.24 15.86 -18.07
C TYR A 111 20.20 16.24 -19.54
N ASP A 112 20.70 15.33 -20.38
CA ASP A 112 20.75 15.49 -21.83
C ASP A 112 19.57 14.80 -22.53
N ASP A 113 18.61 14.24 -21.78
CA ASP A 113 17.39 13.64 -22.35
C ASP A 113 16.32 14.75 -22.57
N PRO A 114 16.09 15.20 -23.81
CA PRO A 114 15.14 16.27 -24.08
C PRO A 114 13.70 15.89 -23.75
N GLN A 115 13.37 14.59 -23.70
CA GLN A 115 12.04 14.12 -23.32
C GLN A 115 11.85 14.16 -21.80
N ALA A 116 12.89 13.93 -21.01
CA ALA A 116 12.81 13.95 -19.55
C ALA A 116 12.78 15.38 -18.98
N ARG A 117 13.51 16.30 -19.63
CA ARG A 117 13.77 17.66 -19.15
C ARG A 117 12.52 18.44 -18.67
N PRO A 118 11.36 18.40 -19.34
CA PRO A 118 10.15 19.11 -18.88
C PRO A 118 9.64 18.62 -17.52
N PHE A 119 9.88 17.35 -17.18
CA PHE A 119 9.30 16.69 -16.01
C PHE A 119 10.25 16.65 -14.81
N MET A 120 11.54 16.95 -15.02
CA MET A 120 12.60 16.84 -13.99
C MET A 120 12.22 17.52 -12.66
N LYS A 121 11.73 18.76 -12.72
CA LYS A 121 11.37 19.52 -11.50
C LYS A 121 10.22 18.87 -10.73
N ASN A 122 9.22 18.34 -11.44
CA ASN A 122 8.05 17.71 -10.82
C ASN A 122 8.43 16.39 -10.12
N TYR A 123 9.32 15.61 -10.76
CA TYR A 123 9.85 14.40 -10.14
C TYR A 123 10.73 14.70 -8.92
N LEU A 124 11.60 15.72 -8.99
CA LEU A 124 12.42 16.15 -7.86
C LEU A 124 11.56 16.66 -6.70
N ALA A 125 10.49 17.42 -6.98
CA ALA A 125 9.50 17.81 -5.97
C ALA A 125 8.88 16.58 -5.29
N LEU A 126 8.49 15.58 -6.08
CA LEU A 126 7.93 14.34 -5.57
C LEU A 126 8.93 13.53 -4.72
N VAL A 127 10.20 13.46 -5.14
CA VAL A 127 11.30 12.85 -4.38
C VAL A 127 11.45 13.53 -3.02
N ILE A 128 11.53 14.86 -2.98
CA ILE A 128 11.66 15.61 -1.72
C ILE A 128 10.47 15.31 -0.81
N LYS A 129 9.24 15.39 -1.34
CA LYS A 129 8.01 15.13 -0.58
C LYS A 129 7.99 13.71 -0.01
N GLN A 130 8.38 12.71 -0.81
CA GLN A 130 8.45 11.32 -0.40
C GLN A 130 9.50 11.08 0.70
N VAL A 131 10.66 11.72 0.60
CA VAL A 131 11.72 11.61 1.62
C VAL A 131 11.29 12.26 2.93
N LEU A 132 10.59 13.41 2.88
CA LEU A 132 10.01 14.03 4.09
C LEU A 132 9.07 13.05 4.82
N LEU A 133 8.16 12.41 4.09
CA LEU A 133 7.27 11.39 4.64
C LEU A 133 8.07 10.23 5.26
N SER A 134 9.01 9.66 4.51
CA SER A 134 9.82 8.53 4.97
C SER A 134 10.61 8.86 6.23
N GLN A 135 11.19 10.05 6.32
CA GLN A 135 11.97 10.49 7.48
C GLN A 135 11.11 10.82 8.70
N LEU A 136 9.92 11.39 8.51
CA LEU A 136 8.98 11.60 9.61
C LEU A 136 8.49 10.25 10.15
N GLU A 137 8.06 9.33 9.28
CA GLU A 137 7.63 7.99 9.69
C GLU A 137 8.72 7.24 10.44
N GLU A 138 9.98 7.29 9.98
CA GLU A 138 11.08 6.58 10.65
C GLU A 138 11.37 7.18 12.04
N GLN A 139 11.26 8.50 12.19
CA GLN A 139 11.36 9.15 13.51
C GLN A 139 10.22 8.75 14.44
N ILE A 140 8.99 8.64 13.94
CA ILE A 140 7.83 8.14 14.70
C ILE A 140 8.08 6.69 15.12
N GLN A 141 8.48 5.83 14.18
CA GLN A 141 8.74 4.41 14.42
C GLN A 141 9.86 4.19 15.43
N SER A 142 10.91 5.01 15.39
CA SER A 142 12.03 4.91 16.33
C SER A 142 11.69 5.43 17.72
N ARG A 143 10.90 6.51 17.83
CA ARG A 143 10.61 7.17 19.11
C ARG A 143 9.45 6.54 19.86
N TYR A 144 8.42 6.10 19.13
CA TYR A 144 7.14 5.62 19.67
C TYR A 144 6.92 4.14 19.39
N ARG A 145 8.01 3.36 19.31
CA ARG A 145 7.95 1.94 18.95
C ARG A 145 7.00 1.15 19.86
N PHE A 146 7.09 1.39 21.16
CA PHE A 146 6.28 0.73 22.17
C PHE A 146 4.79 0.98 21.94
N GLU A 147 4.40 2.24 21.75
CA GLU A 147 3.01 2.63 21.50
C GLU A 147 2.47 2.05 20.19
N LEU A 148 3.29 2.05 19.13
CA LEU A 148 2.94 1.47 17.84
C LEU A 148 2.73 -0.05 17.92
N GLU A 149 3.56 -0.76 18.68
CA GLU A 149 3.42 -2.21 18.87
C GLU A 149 2.14 -2.55 19.64
N HIS A 150 1.72 -1.72 20.60
CA HIS A 150 0.45 -1.90 21.32
C HIS A 150 -0.79 -1.56 20.48
N MET A 151 -0.66 -0.76 19.42
CA MET A 151 -1.72 -0.54 18.44
C MET A 151 -1.79 -1.63 17.37
N ARG A 152 -0.76 -2.49 17.29
CA ARG A 152 -0.70 -3.59 16.33
C ARG A 152 -1.29 -4.86 16.93
N ILE A 153 -2.36 -5.37 16.32
CA ILE A 153 -3.07 -6.56 16.80
C ILE A 153 -2.30 -7.86 16.49
N SER A 154 -1.48 -7.87 15.44
CA SER A 154 -0.73 -9.07 15.03
C SER A 154 0.46 -8.72 14.12
N GLU A 155 1.50 -9.55 14.14
CA GLU A 155 2.66 -9.43 13.25
C GLU A 155 2.34 -9.68 11.76
N ARG A 156 1.16 -10.27 11.46
CA ARG A 156 0.71 -10.53 10.09
C ARG A 156 0.44 -9.25 9.29
N TYR A 157 0.19 -8.15 9.98
CA TYR A 157 -0.11 -6.86 9.36
C TYR A 157 1.15 -6.10 8.97
N PHE A 158 1.00 -5.16 8.05
CA PHE A 158 2.02 -4.20 7.74
C PHE A 158 2.38 -3.38 8.99
N LYS A 159 3.62 -3.51 9.45
CA LYS A 159 4.09 -2.94 10.74
C LYS A 159 3.98 -1.42 10.79
N ARG A 160 3.99 -0.75 9.63
CA ARG A 160 4.09 0.71 9.51
C ARG A 160 2.76 1.40 9.24
N SER A 161 1.62 0.70 9.20
CA SER A 161 0.33 1.33 8.86
C SER A 161 -0.02 2.53 9.74
N VAL A 162 0.18 2.40 11.06
CA VAL A 162 -0.11 3.48 12.02
C VAL A 162 0.91 4.62 11.94
N SER A 163 2.20 4.30 11.85
CA SER A 163 3.26 5.32 11.75
C SER A 163 3.20 6.08 10.42
N VAL A 164 2.90 5.39 9.32
CA VAL A 164 2.64 5.99 8.00
C VAL A 164 1.44 6.91 8.06
N LEU A 165 0.31 6.49 8.64
CA LEU A 165 -0.86 7.36 8.77
C LEU A 165 -0.52 8.64 9.55
N ALA A 166 0.15 8.50 10.69
CA ALA A 166 0.55 9.66 11.49
C ALA A 166 1.48 10.60 10.72
N ALA A 167 2.43 10.06 9.96
CA ALA A 167 3.36 10.85 9.16
C ALA A 167 2.65 11.55 7.97
N LEU A 168 1.72 10.87 7.28
CA LEU A 168 0.91 11.49 6.23
C LEU A 168 0.07 12.64 6.79
N GLN A 169 -0.61 12.44 7.93
CA GLN A 169 -1.38 13.48 8.60
C GLN A 169 -0.52 14.70 8.98
N MET A 170 0.74 14.48 9.35
CA MET A 170 1.68 15.57 9.63
C MET A 170 2.06 16.32 8.36
N VAL A 171 2.39 15.62 7.27
CA VAL A 171 2.76 16.24 6.00
C VAL A 171 1.58 17.03 5.43
N ASN A 172 0.40 16.41 5.34
CA ASN A 172 -0.79 17.02 4.75
C ASN A 172 -1.28 18.22 5.57
N ALA A 173 -1.23 18.16 6.91
CA ALA A 173 -1.58 19.29 7.75
C ALA A 173 -0.61 20.48 7.63
N ASN A 174 0.61 20.25 7.12
CA ASN A 174 1.65 21.26 6.94
C ASN A 174 1.99 21.51 5.46
N GLY A 175 1.02 21.33 4.55
CA GLY A 175 1.24 21.44 3.09
C GLY A 175 2.04 22.67 2.67
N ARG A 176 1.66 23.87 3.14
CA ARG A 176 2.39 25.12 2.85
C ARG A 176 3.86 25.09 3.23
N ALA A 177 4.20 24.54 4.40
CA ALA A 177 5.59 24.44 4.85
C ALA A 177 6.37 23.44 4.00
N VAL A 178 5.72 22.35 3.57
CA VAL A 178 6.29 21.35 2.67
C VAL A 178 6.55 21.96 1.29
N ASP A 179 5.60 22.72 0.75
CA ASP A 179 5.74 23.41 -0.53
C ASP A 179 6.90 24.42 -0.48
N MET A 180 7.01 25.19 0.60
CA MET A 180 8.16 26.11 0.80
C MET A 180 9.51 25.36 0.86
N ILE A 181 9.56 24.18 1.50
CA ILE A 181 10.77 23.35 1.54
C ILE A 181 11.14 22.90 0.12
N ILE A 182 10.17 22.44 -0.67
CA ILE A 182 10.34 21.98 -2.05
C ILE A 182 10.80 23.14 -2.95
N GLU A 183 10.08 24.26 -2.93
CA GLU A 183 10.40 25.44 -3.75
C GLU A 183 11.81 25.95 -3.47
N ARG A 184 12.18 26.11 -2.19
CA ARG A 184 13.53 26.53 -1.80
C ARG A 184 14.59 25.54 -2.28
N SER A 185 14.31 24.23 -2.22
CA SER A 185 15.21 23.19 -2.73
C SER A 185 15.47 23.39 -4.23
N LEU A 186 14.40 23.48 -5.03
CA LEU A 186 14.48 23.58 -6.49
C LEU A 186 15.04 24.92 -6.98
N GLN A 187 14.91 25.99 -6.19
CA GLN A 187 15.51 27.29 -6.49
C GLN A 187 17.02 27.32 -6.20
N THR A 188 17.46 26.68 -5.11
CA THR A 188 18.86 26.73 -4.66
C THR A 188 19.72 25.64 -5.27
N MET A 189 19.11 24.52 -5.70
CA MET A 189 19.78 23.41 -6.34
C MET A 189 19.18 23.19 -7.73
N PRO A 190 19.77 23.79 -8.79
CA PRO A 190 19.37 23.51 -10.17
C PRO A 190 19.62 22.04 -10.56
N CYS A 191 18.70 21.47 -11.33
CA CYS A 191 18.69 20.05 -11.71
C CYS A 191 19.85 19.61 -12.61
N ASP A 192 20.47 20.53 -13.35
CA ASP A 192 21.64 20.29 -14.19
C ASP A 192 22.96 20.27 -13.40
N LYS A 193 22.94 20.68 -12.13
CA LYS A 193 24.14 20.83 -11.28
C LYS A 193 24.16 19.91 -10.06
N HIS A 194 23.03 19.34 -9.68
CA HIS A 194 22.86 18.55 -8.46
C HIS A 194 22.24 17.20 -8.79
N ASP A 195 22.79 16.14 -8.21
CA ASP A 195 22.31 14.78 -8.45
C ASP A 195 21.20 14.41 -7.45
N LEU A 196 20.55 13.26 -7.65
CA LEU A 196 19.44 12.78 -6.83
C LEU A 196 19.75 12.79 -5.34
N ILE A 197 20.96 12.38 -4.97
CA ILE A 197 21.42 12.32 -3.57
C ILE A 197 21.38 13.69 -2.89
N ASP A 198 21.60 14.79 -3.60
CA ASP A 198 21.63 16.14 -3.04
C ASP A 198 20.23 16.58 -2.58
N TYR A 199 19.21 16.30 -3.39
CA TYR A 199 17.80 16.55 -3.05
C TYR A 199 17.33 15.69 -1.88
N ILE A 200 17.74 14.41 -1.85
CA ILE A 200 17.43 13.51 -0.73
C ILE A 200 18.12 14.02 0.54
N LYS A 201 19.40 14.41 0.47
CA LYS A 201 20.16 14.98 1.61
C LYS A 201 19.50 16.24 2.14
N TYR A 202 19.02 17.11 1.26
CA TYR A 202 18.27 18.31 1.63
C TYR A 202 16.97 17.95 2.36
N ALA A 203 16.16 17.04 1.81
CA ALA A 203 14.91 16.61 2.43
C ALA A 203 15.12 15.95 3.80
N VAL A 204 16.17 15.13 3.96
CA VAL A 204 16.56 14.53 5.25
C VAL A 204 16.83 15.60 6.32
N ARG A 205 17.48 16.72 5.95
CA ARG A 205 17.72 17.84 6.87
C ARG A 205 16.43 18.57 7.22
N ALA A 206 15.61 18.85 6.21
CA ALA A 206 14.34 19.55 6.38
C ALA A 206 13.39 18.77 7.30
N ALA A 207 13.31 17.44 7.15
CA ALA A 207 12.45 16.57 7.96
C ALA A 207 12.76 16.63 9.47
N LYS A 208 14.01 16.89 9.87
CA LYS A 208 14.37 17.06 11.30
C LYS A 208 13.69 18.28 11.91
N SER A 209 13.54 19.35 11.14
CA SER A 209 12.93 20.60 11.60
C SER A 209 11.40 20.53 11.65
N MET A 210 10.80 19.61 10.88
CA MET A 210 9.35 19.39 10.86
C MET A 210 8.83 18.50 12.00
N PHE A 211 9.72 17.76 12.67
CA PHE A 211 9.30 16.77 13.66
C PHE A 211 9.01 17.42 15.02
N ASP A 212 7.74 17.46 15.42
CA ASP A 212 7.31 17.83 16.78
C ASP A 212 6.74 16.61 17.52
N ALA A 213 7.41 16.20 18.59
CA ALA A 213 7.03 15.05 19.39
C ALA A 213 5.62 15.18 20.02
N ARG A 214 5.17 16.39 20.35
CA ARG A 214 3.85 16.64 20.95
C ARG A 214 2.74 16.42 19.92
N ILE A 215 2.95 16.91 18.70
CA ILE A 215 2.03 16.72 17.58
C ILE A 215 1.91 15.22 17.27
N VAL A 216 3.04 14.51 17.18
CA VAL A 216 3.04 13.06 16.95
C VAL A 216 2.24 12.34 18.03
N ARG A 217 2.47 12.64 19.31
CA ARG A 217 1.76 12.00 20.42
C ARG A 217 0.25 12.22 20.31
N ALA A 218 -0.19 13.45 20.10
CA ALA A 218 -1.61 13.76 19.93
C ALA A 218 -2.24 13.02 18.74
N ARG A 219 -1.52 12.88 17.62
CA ARG A 219 -1.97 12.09 16.47
C ARG A 219 -2.08 10.60 16.79
N LEU A 220 -1.09 10.02 17.44
CA LEU A 220 -1.11 8.61 17.85
C LEU A 220 -2.23 8.33 18.87
N GLU A 221 -2.46 9.22 19.83
CA GLU A 221 -3.57 9.12 20.79
C GLU A 221 -4.92 9.18 20.07
N ARG A 222 -5.08 10.09 19.11
CA ARG A 222 -6.29 10.16 18.28
C ARG A 222 -6.48 8.87 17.48
N ILE A 223 -5.45 8.36 16.80
CA ILE A 223 -5.53 7.09 16.07
C ILE A 223 -5.97 5.98 17.03
N ARG A 224 -5.27 5.79 18.14
CA ARG A 224 -5.58 4.78 19.15
C ARG A 224 -7.03 4.84 19.64
N SER A 225 -7.55 6.03 19.90
CA SER A 225 -8.92 6.23 20.39
C SER A 225 -10.02 5.87 19.38
N ASN A 226 -9.70 5.81 18.09
CA ASN A 226 -10.65 5.50 17.03
C ASN A 226 -10.51 4.08 16.48
N LEU A 227 -9.45 3.35 16.83
CA LEU A 227 -9.26 1.98 16.35
C LEU A 227 -10.43 1.08 16.80
N GLN A 228 -11.06 0.41 15.83
CA GLN A 228 -12.10 -0.60 15.98
C GLN A 228 -11.79 -1.80 15.07
N PRO A 229 -10.76 -2.59 15.40
CA PRO A 229 -10.31 -3.63 14.50
C PRO A 229 -11.26 -4.81 14.40
N GLY A 230 -11.44 -5.30 13.18
CA GLY A 230 -12.10 -6.56 12.90
C GLY A 230 -11.16 -7.77 12.96
N LEU A 231 -11.66 -8.91 12.50
CA LEU A 231 -10.93 -10.17 12.38
C LEU A 231 -10.45 -10.45 10.95
N VAL A 232 -11.13 -9.89 9.94
CA VAL A 232 -10.75 -10.01 8.53
C VAL A 232 -9.59 -9.07 8.22
N PRO A 233 -8.43 -9.57 7.78
CA PRO A 233 -7.36 -8.74 7.25
C PRO A 233 -7.75 -8.03 5.95
N LEU A 234 -7.40 -6.75 5.88
CA LEU A 234 -7.75 -5.80 4.83
C LEU A 234 -6.48 -5.24 4.17
N GLY A 235 -6.53 -5.09 2.85
CA GLY A 235 -5.53 -4.40 2.05
C GLY A 235 -6.18 -3.41 1.09
N ILE A 236 -5.38 -2.49 0.57
CA ILE A 236 -5.78 -1.48 -0.41
C ILE A 236 -4.75 -1.39 -1.53
N GLU A 237 -5.22 -1.06 -2.72
CA GLU A 237 -4.40 -0.51 -3.80
C GLU A 237 -5.10 0.77 -4.29
N ILE A 238 -4.34 1.85 -4.41
CA ILE A 238 -4.82 3.16 -4.82
C ILE A 238 -4.16 3.51 -6.14
N GLU A 239 -4.95 3.80 -7.17
CA GLU A 239 -4.47 4.25 -8.47
C GLU A 239 -4.75 5.75 -8.63
N LEU A 240 -3.69 6.51 -8.94
CA LEU A 240 -3.74 7.96 -9.21
C LEU A 240 -3.28 8.23 -10.65
N SER A 241 -3.92 9.20 -11.33
CA SER A 241 -3.52 9.60 -12.68
C SER A 241 -4.05 10.97 -13.11
N ASN A 242 -3.19 11.77 -13.72
CA ASN A 242 -3.56 13.01 -14.43
C ASN A 242 -4.36 12.74 -15.72
N LEU A 243 -4.29 11.52 -16.26
CA LEU A 243 -4.94 11.10 -17.49
C LEU A 243 -6.30 10.43 -17.25
N GLY A 244 -6.59 10.07 -16.00
CA GLY A 244 -7.72 9.22 -15.65
C GLY A 244 -7.70 7.93 -16.47
N PRO A 245 -8.79 7.55 -17.15
CA PRO A 245 -8.84 6.30 -17.93
C PRO A 245 -7.82 6.26 -19.06
N ALA A 246 -7.38 7.41 -19.60
CA ALA A 246 -6.38 7.46 -20.66
C ALA A 246 -4.95 7.13 -20.19
N ALA A 247 -4.76 6.75 -18.92
CA ALA A 247 -3.48 6.30 -18.40
C ALA A 247 -3.04 4.95 -18.99
N VAL A 248 -3.96 4.12 -19.49
CA VAL A 248 -3.69 2.77 -20.00
C VAL A 248 -4.40 2.51 -21.33
N GLU A 249 -4.00 1.46 -22.03
CA GLU A 249 -4.70 1.03 -23.25
C GLU A 249 -6.04 0.37 -22.92
N PRO A 250 -7.06 0.46 -23.82
CA PRO A 250 -7.03 1.15 -25.12
C PRO A 250 -7.34 2.65 -25.04
N GLN A 251 -7.74 3.15 -23.87
CA GLN A 251 -8.21 4.53 -23.69
C GLN A 251 -7.13 5.57 -24.00
N ARG A 252 -5.86 5.25 -23.75
CA ARG A 252 -4.72 6.07 -24.16
C ARG A 252 -4.72 6.32 -25.67
N SER A 253 -4.80 5.27 -26.49
CA SER A 253 -4.83 5.38 -27.95
C SER A 253 -6.08 6.10 -28.47
N ILE A 254 -7.22 5.93 -27.78
CA ILE A 254 -8.50 6.56 -28.16
C ILE A 254 -8.48 8.06 -27.85
N GLN A 255 -8.12 8.43 -26.62
CA GLN A 255 -8.22 9.82 -26.14
C GLN A 255 -7.00 10.65 -26.51
N LYS A 256 -5.84 10.04 -26.77
CA LYS A 256 -4.58 10.69 -27.14
C LYS A 256 -4.19 11.85 -26.20
N LYS A 257 -4.55 11.71 -24.92
CA LYS A 257 -4.19 12.69 -23.89
C LYS A 257 -2.73 12.54 -23.52
N VAL A 258 -2.12 13.66 -23.14
CA VAL A 258 -0.72 13.74 -22.70
C VAL A 258 -0.69 14.27 -21.28
N ASP A 259 0.14 13.68 -20.44
CA ASP A 259 0.35 14.11 -19.07
C ASP A 259 1.48 15.14 -19.04
N ALA A 260 1.11 16.42 -18.93
CA ALA A 260 2.06 17.52 -18.91
C ALA A 260 2.93 17.58 -17.65
N VAL A 261 2.60 16.82 -16.59
CA VAL A 261 3.29 16.90 -15.30
C VAL A 261 4.29 15.76 -15.12
N TYR A 262 3.92 14.53 -15.47
CA TYR A 262 4.74 13.33 -15.21
C TYR A 262 4.93 12.39 -16.41
N ASP A 263 4.39 12.69 -17.59
CA ASP A 263 4.42 11.78 -18.77
C ASP A 263 3.87 10.37 -18.46
N GLY A 264 2.78 10.30 -17.69
CA GLY A 264 2.20 9.03 -17.24
C GLY A 264 3.13 8.28 -16.30
N PHE A 265 3.94 9.01 -15.52
CA PHE A 265 4.94 8.49 -14.61
C PHE A 265 6.10 7.70 -15.25
N LYS A 266 6.37 7.90 -16.53
CA LYS A 266 7.44 7.22 -17.29
C LYS A 266 8.81 7.15 -16.59
N TYR A 267 9.24 8.23 -15.93
CA TYR A 267 10.56 8.33 -15.29
C TYR A 267 10.58 7.92 -13.80
N PHE A 268 9.50 7.31 -13.28
CA PHE A 268 9.37 6.94 -11.86
C PHE A 268 10.56 6.14 -11.31
N TYR A 269 11.05 5.17 -12.08
CA TYR A 269 12.18 4.31 -11.70
C TYR A 269 13.53 5.02 -11.85
N ASP A 270 13.69 5.93 -12.81
CA ASP A 270 14.91 6.73 -12.96
C ASP A 270 15.15 7.61 -11.71
N PHE A 271 14.08 8.14 -11.10
CA PHE A 271 14.13 8.91 -9.85
C PHE A 271 14.12 8.06 -8.57
N ARG A 272 14.19 6.73 -8.70
CA ARG A 272 14.18 5.76 -7.59
C ARG A 272 12.95 5.86 -6.69
N LEU A 273 11.82 6.32 -7.22
CA LEU A 273 10.59 6.44 -6.45
C LEU A 273 10.04 5.07 -6.06
N ASP A 274 10.38 3.99 -6.76
CA ASP A 274 10.09 2.61 -6.38
C ASP A 274 10.70 2.23 -5.03
N VAL A 275 11.91 2.74 -4.76
CA VAL A 275 12.57 2.55 -3.47
C VAL A 275 12.09 3.59 -2.48
N LEU A 276 12.02 4.87 -2.83
CA LEU A 276 11.66 5.93 -1.89
C LEU A 276 10.21 5.83 -1.39
N SER A 277 9.31 5.26 -2.19
CA SER A 277 7.88 5.07 -1.86
C SER A 277 7.56 3.69 -1.28
N TRP A 278 8.55 2.87 -0.94
CA TRP A 278 8.34 1.49 -0.48
C TRP A 278 7.37 1.36 0.71
N LYS A 279 7.31 2.37 1.60
CA LYS A 279 6.43 2.38 2.77
C LYS A 279 4.94 2.49 2.38
N LEU A 280 4.67 3.05 1.20
CA LEU A 280 3.35 3.10 0.57
C LEU A 280 3.18 2.03 -0.51
N GLY A 281 4.22 1.22 -0.78
CA GLY A 281 4.19 0.17 -1.80
C GLY A 281 4.04 0.71 -3.22
N GLY A 282 4.64 1.86 -3.54
CA GLY A 282 4.45 2.57 -4.81
C GLY A 282 5.11 1.92 -6.01
N TYR A 283 4.38 1.87 -7.12
CA TYR A 283 4.86 1.43 -8.44
C TYR A 283 3.96 1.97 -9.57
N ILE A 284 4.35 1.74 -10.82
CA ILE A 284 3.54 2.14 -11.98
C ILE A 284 2.72 0.96 -12.49
N ASP A 285 1.40 1.05 -12.63
CA ASP A 285 0.61 -0.02 -13.24
C ASP A 285 0.09 0.41 -14.62
N ASP A 286 0.44 -0.37 -15.64
CA ASP A 286 0.02 -0.16 -17.04
C ASP A 286 -1.04 -1.18 -17.50
N HIS A 287 -1.51 -2.03 -16.58
CA HIS A 287 -2.48 -3.11 -16.82
C HIS A 287 -2.05 -4.16 -17.86
N THR A 288 -0.79 -4.18 -18.28
CA THR A 288 -0.25 -5.21 -19.20
C THR A 288 0.13 -6.51 -18.47
N GLY A 289 0.27 -6.45 -17.14
CA GLY A 289 0.74 -7.57 -16.32
C GLY A 289 2.26 -7.80 -16.35
N SER A 290 3.01 -7.04 -17.15
CA SER A 290 4.48 -7.10 -17.17
C SER A 290 5.10 -6.20 -16.10
N THR A 291 6.11 -6.72 -15.41
CA THR A 291 6.88 -5.96 -14.41
C THR A 291 8.26 -5.53 -14.92
N ASP A 292 8.61 -5.89 -16.16
CA ASP A 292 10.01 -5.96 -16.62
C ASP A 292 10.38 -4.88 -17.64
N GLN A 293 9.57 -3.82 -17.77
CA GLN A 293 9.84 -2.74 -18.70
C GLN A 293 10.37 -1.50 -17.99
N ALA A 294 11.58 -1.09 -18.34
CA ALA A 294 12.09 0.23 -18.01
C ALA A 294 11.22 1.29 -18.71
N ARG A 295 10.81 2.33 -17.97
CA ARG A 295 10.05 3.48 -18.48
C ARG A 295 8.65 3.18 -19.04
N ARG A 296 7.89 2.34 -18.34
CA ARG A 296 6.44 2.21 -18.58
C ARG A 296 5.68 3.46 -18.13
N SER A 297 4.59 3.76 -18.83
CA SER A 297 3.62 4.79 -18.43
C SER A 297 2.33 4.13 -17.97
N GLY A 298 1.69 4.68 -16.94
CA GLY A 298 0.48 4.09 -16.36
C GLY A 298 -0.03 4.87 -15.14
N PHE A 299 -0.82 4.19 -14.31
CA PHE A 299 -1.24 4.71 -13.02
C PHE A 299 -0.08 4.73 -12.04
N LEU A 300 -0.01 5.76 -11.20
CA LEU A 300 0.75 5.66 -9.95
C LEU A 300 -0.07 4.82 -8.98
N GLU A 301 0.34 3.57 -8.77
CA GLU A 301 -0.33 2.64 -7.85
C GLU A 301 0.40 2.58 -6.51
N LEU A 302 -0.33 2.76 -5.41
CA LEU A 302 0.18 2.62 -4.06
C LEU A 302 -0.58 1.54 -3.29
N ALA A 303 0.16 0.62 -2.70
CA ALA A 303 -0.37 -0.50 -1.95
C ALA A 303 0.37 -0.67 -0.60
N PRO A 304 0.00 0.07 0.47
CA PRO A 304 0.58 -0.10 1.79
C PRO A 304 0.56 -1.57 2.25
N GLY A 305 1.75 -2.09 2.55
CA GLY A 305 1.93 -3.51 2.88
C GLY A 305 2.38 -4.39 1.71
N ARG A 306 2.42 -3.89 0.48
CA ARG A 306 3.11 -4.54 -0.64
C ARG A 306 4.62 -4.41 -0.45
N LEU A 307 5.31 -5.55 -0.44
CA LEU A 307 6.74 -5.63 -0.14
C LEU A 307 7.53 -5.92 -1.42
N ASN A 308 7.07 -6.85 -2.25
CA ASN A 308 7.71 -7.16 -3.53
C ASN A 308 6.65 -7.49 -4.58
N ILE A 309 6.74 -6.80 -5.73
CA ILE A 309 5.85 -6.99 -6.89
C ILE A 309 6.09 -8.37 -7.51
N ARG A 310 7.34 -8.71 -7.86
CA ARG A 310 7.70 -9.96 -8.53
C ARG A 310 7.42 -11.20 -7.68
N GLY A 311 7.57 -11.08 -6.36
CA GLY A 311 7.34 -12.19 -5.42
C GLY A 311 5.91 -12.36 -4.92
N GLU A 312 4.98 -11.49 -5.36
CA GLU A 312 3.63 -11.33 -4.78
C GLU A 312 3.65 -11.25 -3.24
N LEU A 313 4.71 -10.66 -2.71
CA LEU A 313 4.96 -10.58 -1.29
C LEU A 313 4.24 -9.36 -0.75
N SER A 314 3.23 -9.59 0.07
CA SER A 314 2.43 -8.53 0.67
C SER A 314 1.94 -8.92 2.06
N ARG A 315 1.68 -7.91 2.87
CA ARG A 315 0.98 -8.03 4.16
C ARG A 315 -0.28 -7.16 4.09
N PRO A 316 -1.40 -7.61 4.67
CA PRO A 316 -2.57 -6.76 4.85
C PRO A 316 -2.19 -5.47 5.59
N ALA A 317 -2.72 -4.33 5.15
CA ALA A 317 -2.47 -3.05 5.78
C ALA A 317 -3.01 -3.04 7.22
N THR A 318 -4.22 -3.55 7.45
CA THR A 318 -4.87 -3.53 8.78
C THR A 318 -6.02 -4.54 8.85
N ALA A 319 -6.66 -4.68 10.01
CA ALA A 319 -7.97 -5.32 10.16
C ALA A 319 -9.11 -4.30 10.38
N ASP A 320 -8.75 -3.03 10.42
CA ASP A 320 -9.58 -1.94 10.89
C ASP A 320 -10.07 -1.09 9.70
N PRO A 321 -11.39 -1.07 9.43
CA PRO A 321 -11.96 -0.27 8.34
C PRO A 321 -11.70 1.23 8.49
N TRP A 322 -11.74 1.78 9.71
CA TRP A 322 -11.47 3.19 9.96
C TRP A 322 -10.03 3.53 9.63
N LEU A 323 -9.07 2.73 10.11
CA LEU A 323 -7.65 2.96 9.80
C LEU A 323 -7.38 2.87 8.29
N LEU A 324 -8.02 1.91 7.60
CA LEU A 324 -7.88 1.75 6.16
C LEU A 324 -8.45 2.94 5.38
N ASN A 325 -9.62 3.44 5.79
CA ASN A 325 -10.24 4.65 5.23
C ASN A 325 -9.35 5.88 5.42
N GLN A 326 -8.80 6.07 6.62
CA GLN A 326 -7.88 7.18 6.90
C GLN A 326 -6.61 7.09 6.04
N LEU A 327 -6.05 5.88 5.85
CA LEU A 327 -4.92 5.70 4.94
C LEU A 327 -5.28 6.08 3.50
N ILE A 328 -6.46 5.70 3.00
CA ILE A 328 -6.92 6.08 1.65
C ILE A 328 -6.93 7.60 1.51
N HIS A 329 -7.59 8.32 2.42
CA HIS A 329 -7.68 9.78 2.35
C HIS A 329 -6.33 10.46 2.46
N GLU A 330 -5.51 10.05 3.42
CA GLU A 330 -4.23 10.72 3.67
C GLU A 330 -3.21 10.42 2.57
N ILE A 331 -3.31 9.27 1.89
CA ILE A 331 -2.54 8.99 0.68
C ILE A 331 -3.01 9.87 -0.48
N VAL A 332 -4.32 9.93 -0.75
CA VAL A 332 -4.87 10.76 -1.85
C VAL A 332 -4.52 12.23 -1.65
N ASN A 333 -4.58 12.74 -0.43
CA ASN A 333 -4.23 14.14 -0.14
C ASN A 333 -2.72 14.41 -0.21
N PHE A 334 -1.89 13.38 -0.07
CA PHE A 334 -0.44 13.54 -0.10
C PHE A 334 0.09 13.73 -1.52
N TYR A 335 -0.49 13.07 -2.52
CA TYR A 335 -0.09 13.24 -3.91
C TYR A 335 -0.94 14.32 -4.58
N ASP A 336 -0.30 15.25 -5.28
CA ASP A 336 -1.01 16.21 -6.13
C ASP A 336 -1.30 15.59 -7.49
N VAL A 337 -2.02 14.48 -7.47
CA VAL A 337 -2.37 13.66 -8.64
C VAL A 337 -3.82 13.23 -8.46
N PRO A 338 -4.72 13.44 -9.45
CA PRO A 338 -6.11 13.11 -9.30
C PRO A 338 -6.33 11.63 -8.95
N PRO A 339 -7.23 11.33 -7.99
CA PRO A 339 -7.62 9.95 -7.71
C PRO A 339 -8.31 9.33 -8.92
N HIS A 340 -8.03 8.06 -9.18
CA HIS A 340 -8.66 7.33 -10.27
C HIS A 340 -9.41 6.10 -9.78
N SER A 341 -8.78 5.20 -9.05
CA SER A 341 -9.36 3.88 -8.80
C SER A 341 -8.86 3.31 -7.46
N LEU A 342 -9.72 2.52 -6.81
CA LEU A 342 -9.46 1.90 -5.52
C LEU A 342 -9.72 0.40 -5.64
N HIS A 343 -8.77 -0.40 -5.18
CA HIS A 343 -8.97 -1.83 -4.98
C HIS A 343 -9.02 -2.13 -3.49
N LEU A 344 -10.05 -2.86 -3.06
CA LEU A 344 -10.18 -3.33 -1.69
C LEU A 344 -9.95 -4.84 -1.63
N SER A 345 -9.03 -5.26 -0.76
CA SER A 345 -8.57 -6.64 -0.65
C SER A 345 -8.94 -7.24 0.70
N PHE A 346 -9.53 -8.44 0.70
CA PHE A 346 -9.99 -9.15 1.89
C PHE A 346 -9.40 -10.56 1.94
N GLN A 347 -8.70 -10.90 3.02
CA GLN A 347 -8.14 -12.24 3.15
C GLN A 347 -9.24 -13.28 3.40
N LEU A 348 -9.26 -14.34 2.59
CA LEU A 348 -10.22 -15.43 2.68
C LEU A 348 -9.89 -16.39 3.84
N ARG A 349 -10.93 -16.88 4.51
CA ARG A 349 -10.82 -17.95 5.51
C ARG A 349 -10.63 -19.29 4.80
N LYS A 350 -9.90 -20.23 5.41
CA LYS A 350 -9.67 -21.57 4.82
C LYS A 350 -10.96 -22.26 4.38
N LYS A 351 -12.02 -22.18 5.20
CA LYS A 351 -13.34 -22.78 4.90
C LYS A 351 -14.08 -22.16 3.70
N GLN A 352 -13.68 -20.95 3.29
CA GLN A 352 -14.29 -20.25 2.15
C GLN A 352 -13.68 -20.67 0.81
N LEU A 353 -12.46 -21.19 0.81
CA LEU A 353 -11.74 -21.56 -0.42
C LEU A 353 -12.45 -22.73 -1.10
N GLY A 354 -12.68 -22.61 -2.41
CA GLY A 354 -13.39 -23.60 -3.22
C GLY A 354 -14.91 -23.59 -3.06
N ASN A 355 -15.44 -22.85 -2.08
CA ASN A 355 -16.88 -22.70 -1.81
C ASN A 355 -17.40 -21.30 -2.19
N GLN A 356 -16.67 -20.58 -3.03
CA GLN A 356 -17.03 -19.22 -3.44
C GLN A 356 -18.17 -19.24 -4.48
N LYS A 357 -18.98 -18.18 -4.52
CA LYS A 357 -20.17 -18.07 -5.37
C LYS A 357 -20.14 -16.85 -6.27
N ILE A 358 -20.65 -16.98 -7.50
CA ILE A 358 -20.82 -15.85 -8.41
C ILE A 358 -21.90 -14.92 -7.85
N LEU A 359 -21.60 -13.62 -7.79
CA LEU A 359 -22.54 -12.63 -7.28
C LEU A 359 -23.82 -12.55 -8.13
N PRO A 360 -25.00 -12.39 -7.52
CA PRO A 360 -26.22 -12.12 -8.26
C PRO A 360 -26.13 -10.76 -8.95
N LEU A 361 -26.66 -10.64 -10.18
CA LEU A 361 -26.68 -9.39 -10.93
C LEU A 361 -27.20 -8.20 -10.10
N GLY A 362 -28.26 -8.40 -9.32
CA GLY A 362 -28.81 -7.34 -8.46
C GLY A 362 -27.82 -6.82 -7.40
N PHE A 363 -26.97 -7.71 -6.84
CA PHE A 363 -25.95 -7.30 -5.87
C PHE A 363 -24.81 -6.54 -6.56
N VAL A 364 -24.44 -6.94 -7.77
CA VAL A 364 -23.43 -6.23 -8.57
C VAL A 364 -23.90 -4.82 -8.92
N LYS A 365 -25.18 -4.65 -9.28
CA LYS A 365 -25.79 -3.33 -9.46
C LYS A 365 -25.71 -2.48 -8.19
N CYS A 366 -26.07 -3.04 -7.02
CA CYS A 366 -25.93 -2.31 -5.74
C CYS A 366 -24.50 -1.86 -5.48
N LEU A 367 -23.52 -2.74 -5.72
CA LEU A 367 -22.11 -2.41 -5.54
C LEU A 367 -21.64 -1.32 -6.51
N LEU A 368 -22.03 -1.37 -7.79
CA LEU A 368 -21.70 -0.34 -8.77
C LEU A 368 -22.35 1.01 -8.45
N VAL A 369 -23.53 1.04 -7.81
CA VAL A 369 -24.08 2.30 -7.30
C VAL A 369 -23.23 2.83 -6.14
N LEU A 370 -22.82 1.96 -5.21
CA LEU A 370 -22.06 2.35 -4.02
C LEU A 370 -20.61 2.77 -4.31
N GLY A 371 -20.01 2.31 -5.41
CA GLY A 371 -18.60 2.57 -5.69
C GLY A 371 -18.19 2.57 -7.15
N GLY A 372 -19.07 2.30 -8.11
CA GLY A 372 -18.72 2.19 -9.54
C GLY A 372 -18.47 3.52 -10.26
N GLY A 373 -18.50 4.65 -9.54
CA GLY A 373 -18.41 6.00 -10.13
C GLY A 373 -19.66 6.39 -10.91
N PRO A 374 -20.85 6.45 -10.27
CA PRO A 374 -22.04 6.98 -10.93
C PRO A 374 -21.83 8.47 -11.24
N GLU A 375 -21.88 8.83 -12.52
CA GLU A 375 -21.69 10.20 -13.00
C GLU A 375 -22.95 10.68 -13.73
N LEU A 376 -23.18 11.99 -13.75
CA LEU A 376 -24.19 12.60 -14.61
C LEU A 376 -23.57 12.91 -15.97
N LYS A 377 -24.18 12.41 -17.05
CA LYS A 377 -23.87 12.86 -18.41
C LYS A 377 -24.35 14.30 -18.62
N GLY A 378 -23.81 14.98 -19.62
CA GLY A 378 -24.31 16.30 -20.05
C GLY A 378 -25.80 16.33 -20.44
N THR A 379 -26.42 15.17 -20.64
CA THR A 379 -27.86 14.98 -20.85
C THR A 379 -28.68 14.92 -19.55
N GLY A 380 -28.04 15.02 -18.38
CA GLY A 380 -28.67 14.85 -17.06
C GLY A 380 -28.94 13.40 -16.66
N ARG A 381 -28.59 12.42 -17.50
CA ARG A 381 -28.77 10.99 -17.19
C ARG A 381 -27.56 10.43 -16.47
N LEU A 382 -27.79 9.57 -15.48
CA LEU A 382 -26.73 8.84 -14.78
C LEU A 382 -26.09 7.76 -15.69
N TRP A 383 -24.84 7.41 -15.41
CA TRP A 383 -24.15 6.24 -15.95
C TRP A 383 -23.02 5.81 -15.01
N VAL A 384 -22.53 4.57 -15.14
CA VAL A 384 -21.44 4.03 -14.31
C VAL A 384 -20.12 4.11 -15.09
N SER A 385 -19.25 5.06 -14.74
CA SER A 385 -18.07 5.37 -15.56
C SER A 385 -17.05 4.24 -15.64
N ARG A 386 -16.84 3.49 -14.54
CA ARG A 386 -15.94 2.32 -14.52
C ARG A 386 -16.32 1.26 -15.57
N MET A 387 -17.61 1.05 -15.80
CA MET A 387 -18.12 0.15 -16.84
C MET A 387 -18.03 0.79 -18.22
N GLY A 388 -18.45 2.05 -18.35
CA GLY A 388 -18.63 2.65 -19.67
C GLY A 388 -17.34 3.13 -20.35
N TYR A 389 -16.23 3.24 -19.61
CA TYR A 389 -14.87 3.41 -20.18
C TYR A 389 -14.13 2.07 -20.37
N ASP A 390 -14.79 0.93 -20.14
CA ASP A 390 -14.19 -0.40 -20.20
C ASP A 390 -12.98 -0.57 -19.24
N GLU A 391 -12.90 0.22 -18.18
CA GLU A 391 -11.77 0.24 -17.22
C GLU A 391 -11.66 -1.05 -16.37
N ILE A 392 -12.72 -1.85 -16.32
CA ILE A 392 -12.74 -3.14 -15.64
C ILE A 392 -13.02 -4.29 -16.61
N THR A 393 -12.88 -4.05 -17.91
CA THR A 393 -13.04 -5.05 -18.96
C THR A 393 -11.65 -5.48 -19.45
N GLN A 394 -11.40 -6.78 -19.56
CA GLN A 394 -10.15 -7.30 -20.11
C GLN A 394 -10.40 -8.26 -21.28
N TYR A 395 -9.39 -8.36 -22.14
CA TYR A 395 -9.37 -9.26 -23.31
C TYR A 395 -8.09 -10.12 -23.25
N PRO A 396 -8.09 -11.24 -22.49
CA PRO A 396 -6.90 -12.03 -22.21
C PRO A 396 -6.17 -12.53 -23.47
N ASP A 397 -6.91 -12.81 -24.55
CA ASP A 397 -6.37 -13.37 -25.81
C ASP A 397 -6.04 -12.31 -26.89
N ALA A 398 -6.27 -11.02 -26.62
CA ALA A 398 -6.00 -9.94 -27.59
C ALA A 398 -4.51 -9.72 -27.89
N ALA A 399 -3.61 -10.23 -27.04
CA ALA A 399 -2.17 -10.19 -27.27
C ALA A 399 -1.68 -11.08 -28.45
N PHE A 400 -2.53 -11.99 -28.96
CA PHE A 400 -2.20 -12.92 -30.05
C PHE A 400 -3.02 -12.70 -31.34
N GLY A 401 -3.58 -11.50 -31.55
CA GLY A 401 -4.24 -11.15 -32.82
C GLY A 401 -5.66 -11.72 -32.99
N GLY A 402 -6.29 -12.19 -31.91
CA GLY A 402 -7.71 -12.54 -31.91
C GLY A 402 -8.59 -11.29 -31.93
N THR A 403 -9.37 -11.11 -33.00
CA THR A 403 -10.26 -9.94 -33.22
C THR A 403 -11.69 -10.14 -32.71
N GLU A 404 -11.99 -11.26 -32.04
CA GLU A 404 -13.35 -11.54 -31.57
C GLU A 404 -13.61 -11.03 -30.16
N ARG A 405 -14.68 -10.25 -29.99
CA ARG A 405 -15.32 -9.88 -28.70
C ARG A 405 -15.71 -11.07 -27.81
N ARG A 406 -15.43 -12.32 -28.21
CA ARG A 406 -15.89 -13.54 -27.54
C ARG A 406 -15.13 -13.88 -26.26
N ASP A 407 -13.97 -13.27 -26.05
CA ASP A 407 -13.08 -13.59 -24.92
C ASP A 407 -12.96 -12.47 -23.90
N GLU A 408 -13.98 -11.60 -23.85
CA GLU A 408 -14.11 -10.55 -22.84
C GLU A 408 -14.29 -11.15 -21.43
N GLU A 409 -13.62 -10.57 -20.43
CA GLU A 409 -13.91 -10.79 -19.01
C GLU A 409 -14.15 -9.47 -18.27
N LEU A 410 -14.99 -9.52 -17.22
CA LEU A 410 -15.22 -8.38 -16.34
C LEU A 410 -14.40 -8.53 -15.05
N VAL A 411 -13.32 -7.78 -14.91
CA VAL A 411 -12.43 -7.80 -13.75
C VAL A 411 -13.03 -7.01 -12.57
N PHE A 412 -14.25 -7.38 -12.17
CA PHE A 412 -14.97 -6.77 -11.05
C PHE A 412 -14.41 -7.22 -9.70
N ALA A 413 -14.11 -8.52 -9.58
CA ALA A 413 -13.50 -9.11 -8.40
C ALA A 413 -12.62 -10.31 -8.80
N ARG A 414 -11.46 -10.47 -8.15
CA ARG A 414 -10.50 -11.53 -8.46
C ARG A 414 -9.86 -12.11 -7.20
N THR A 415 -9.75 -13.43 -7.16
CA THR A 415 -9.05 -14.18 -6.12
C THR A 415 -7.59 -14.31 -6.52
N SER A 416 -6.67 -13.97 -5.63
CA SER A 416 -5.24 -14.16 -5.85
C SER A 416 -4.59 -14.85 -4.67
N LYS A 417 -3.51 -15.58 -4.96
CA LYS A 417 -2.63 -16.17 -3.96
C LYS A 417 -1.60 -15.11 -3.56
N ARG A 418 -1.37 -14.93 -2.26
CA ARG A 418 -0.38 -13.96 -1.74
C ARG A 418 0.56 -14.64 -0.77
N ARG A 419 1.84 -14.32 -0.87
CA ARG A 419 2.86 -14.70 0.12
C ARG A 419 3.06 -13.54 1.07
N TRP A 420 3.23 -13.81 2.36
CA TRP A 420 3.57 -12.75 3.34
C TRP A 420 4.87 -13.03 4.10
N TYR A 421 5.49 -14.18 3.83
CA TYR A 421 6.73 -14.65 4.43
C TYR A 421 7.80 -14.85 3.36
N LEU A 422 8.97 -14.26 3.58
CA LEU A 422 10.21 -14.57 2.87
C LEU A 422 10.92 -15.64 3.69
N GLY A 423 11.09 -16.84 3.14
CA GLY A 423 11.95 -17.86 3.77
C GLY A 423 13.42 -17.53 3.56
N ALA A 424 14.28 -17.94 4.49
CA ALA A 424 15.72 -18.05 4.26
C ALA A 424 15.93 -19.34 3.46
N ASP A 425 16.26 -19.20 2.17
CA ASP A 425 16.49 -20.28 1.21
C ASP A 425 15.40 -21.35 1.07
N ALA A 426 14.90 -21.53 -0.15
CA ALA A 426 13.88 -22.53 -0.48
C ALA A 426 14.28 -23.99 -0.20
N ILE A 427 15.51 -24.24 0.27
CA ILE A 427 16.13 -25.55 0.43
C ILE A 427 16.17 -26.00 1.90
N ALA A 428 16.16 -25.09 2.89
CA ALA A 428 16.38 -25.46 4.30
C ALA A 428 15.15 -25.30 5.21
N ASP A 429 14.32 -24.26 5.01
CA ASP A 429 13.19 -23.98 5.90
C ASP A 429 11.85 -24.22 5.21
N LYS A 430 11.04 -25.13 5.75
CA LYS A 430 9.62 -25.23 5.36
C LYS A 430 8.93 -23.92 5.72
N PRO A 431 8.38 -23.16 4.76
CA PRO A 431 7.65 -21.95 5.09
C PRO A 431 6.51 -22.30 6.06
N PRO A 432 6.17 -21.40 7.02
CA PRO A 432 5.06 -21.64 7.93
C PRO A 432 3.83 -22.11 7.16
N ALA A 433 3.05 -23.07 7.68
CA ALA A 433 1.86 -23.58 7.00
C ALA A 433 0.80 -22.48 6.67
N GLN A 434 0.99 -21.27 7.20
CA GLN A 434 0.18 -20.08 6.95
C GLN A 434 0.84 -19.06 6.00
N ALA A 435 2.06 -19.28 5.50
CA ALA A 435 2.85 -18.33 4.69
C ALA A 435 2.19 -17.92 3.38
N THR A 436 1.28 -18.75 2.88
CA THR A 436 0.42 -18.49 1.74
C THR A 436 -0.99 -18.17 2.23
N THR A 437 -1.54 -17.09 1.71
CA THR A 437 -2.93 -16.70 1.93
C THR A 437 -3.64 -16.49 0.60
N TYR A 438 -4.97 -16.54 0.61
CA TYR A 438 -5.79 -16.18 -0.54
C TYR A 438 -6.53 -14.88 -0.21
N VAL A 439 -6.59 -14.00 -1.19
CA VAL A 439 -7.19 -12.68 -1.05
C VAL A 439 -8.23 -12.51 -2.15
N GLN A 440 -9.44 -12.09 -1.76
CA GLN A 440 -10.43 -11.57 -2.69
C GLN A 440 -10.22 -10.07 -2.85
N GLN A 441 -9.93 -9.63 -4.07
CA GLN A 441 -9.79 -8.22 -4.41
C GLN A 441 -11.01 -7.75 -5.19
N TYR A 442 -11.58 -6.62 -4.81
CA TYR A 442 -12.64 -5.93 -5.53
C TYR A 442 -12.03 -4.73 -6.26
N LYS A 443 -12.23 -4.64 -7.58
CA LYS A 443 -11.55 -3.67 -8.45
C LYS A 443 -12.47 -2.62 -9.08
N PHE A 444 -13.78 -2.71 -8.83
CA PHE A 444 -14.77 -1.83 -9.46
C PHE A 444 -14.83 -0.41 -8.88
N ILE A 445 -14.07 -0.10 -7.83
CA ILE A 445 -14.33 1.07 -6.99
C ILE A 445 -13.65 2.31 -7.59
N ARG A 446 -14.42 3.33 -7.94
CA ARG A 446 -13.92 4.66 -8.28
C ARG A 446 -13.39 5.33 -7.01
N LEU A 447 -12.15 5.80 -7.09
CA LEU A 447 -11.55 6.56 -6.01
C LEU A 447 -11.95 8.04 -6.14
N GLU A 448 -12.51 8.59 -5.06
CA GLU A 448 -12.97 9.96 -4.95
C GLU A 448 -12.41 10.56 -3.67
N GLN A 449 -11.91 11.78 -3.77
CA GLN A 449 -11.17 12.41 -2.67
C GLN A 449 -11.99 12.60 -1.37
N ARG A 450 -13.30 12.80 -1.51
CA ARG A 450 -14.21 13.14 -0.40
C ARG A 450 -15.08 11.99 0.08
N ALA A 451 -15.04 10.83 -0.58
CA ALA A 451 -15.89 9.70 -0.24
C ALA A 451 -15.43 9.01 1.04
N ASN A 452 -16.34 8.77 1.98
CA ASN A 452 -16.04 7.94 3.15
C ASN A 452 -16.12 6.46 2.74
N TYR A 453 -14.99 5.75 2.78
CA TYR A 453 -14.92 4.34 2.37
C TYR A 453 -15.27 3.34 3.46
N GLU A 454 -15.40 3.74 4.72
CA GLU A 454 -15.73 2.81 5.83
C GLU A 454 -17.02 2.02 5.57
N PRO A 455 -18.13 2.64 5.13
CA PRO A 455 -19.35 1.91 4.82
C PRO A 455 -19.18 0.89 3.69
N LEU A 456 -18.43 1.24 2.64
CA LEU A 456 -18.15 0.34 1.52
C LEU A 456 -17.24 -0.83 1.94
N ILE A 457 -16.20 -0.55 2.74
CA ILE A 457 -15.31 -1.57 3.29
C ILE A 457 -16.12 -2.56 4.15
N LEU A 458 -17.00 -2.08 5.03
CA LEU A 458 -17.88 -2.91 5.85
C LEU A 458 -18.89 -3.69 5.00
N CYS A 459 -19.46 -3.06 3.97
CA CYS A 459 -20.36 -3.71 3.02
C CYS A 459 -19.68 -4.92 2.36
N LEU A 460 -18.51 -4.72 1.74
CA LEU A 460 -17.76 -5.79 1.08
C LEU A 460 -17.29 -6.85 2.06
N LYS A 461 -16.87 -6.46 3.26
CA LYS A 461 -16.50 -7.38 4.34
C LYS A 461 -17.66 -8.28 4.76
N GLY A 462 -18.83 -7.71 5.02
CA GLY A 462 -20.04 -8.45 5.36
C GLY A 462 -20.45 -9.39 4.23
N LEU A 463 -20.44 -8.89 3.00
CA LEU A 463 -20.74 -9.69 1.82
C LEU A 463 -19.74 -10.86 1.65
N GLN A 464 -18.45 -10.62 1.85
CA GLN A 464 -17.43 -11.67 1.80
C GLN A 464 -17.69 -12.76 2.84
N LEU A 465 -18.07 -12.37 4.06
CA LEU A 465 -18.27 -13.31 5.16
C LEU A 465 -19.54 -14.16 5.02
N SER A 466 -20.64 -13.61 4.51
CA SER A 466 -21.92 -14.32 4.40
C SER A 466 -22.15 -14.96 3.04
N TYR A 467 -21.86 -14.23 1.95
CA TYR A 467 -22.12 -14.71 0.59
C TYR A 467 -20.92 -15.46 0.01
N ASN A 468 -19.71 -15.06 0.42
CA ASN A 468 -18.44 -15.58 -0.10
C ASN A 468 -18.30 -15.44 -1.63
N PRO A 469 -18.28 -14.21 -2.18
CA PRO A 469 -18.10 -13.97 -3.61
C PRO A 469 -16.85 -14.63 -4.19
N ALA A 470 -16.97 -15.16 -5.41
CA ALA A 470 -15.88 -15.65 -6.25
C ALA A 470 -15.42 -14.57 -7.24
N ASP A 471 -14.48 -14.95 -8.11
CA ASP A 471 -14.20 -14.25 -9.37
C ASP A 471 -15.51 -14.08 -10.15
N TYR A 472 -15.67 -12.93 -10.80
CA TYR A 472 -16.93 -12.53 -11.41
C TYR A 472 -16.80 -12.39 -12.92
N LEU A 473 -17.56 -13.19 -13.68
CA LEU A 473 -17.63 -13.15 -15.14
C LEU A 473 -16.26 -13.25 -15.83
N THR A 474 -15.46 -14.24 -15.42
CA THR A 474 -14.23 -14.61 -16.14
C THR A 474 -14.55 -15.15 -17.53
N THR A 475 -13.57 -15.16 -18.44
CA THR A 475 -13.74 -15.73 -19.78
C THR A 475 -14.26 -17.17 -19.71
N GLU A 476 -13.75 -17.99 -18.80
CA GLU A 476 -14.20 -19.38 -18.60
C GLU A 476 -15.65 -19.48 -18.10
N GLN A 477 -16.05 -18.62 -17.15
CA GLN A 477 -17.42 -18.57 -16.65
C GLN A 477 -18.41 -18.14 -17.74
N LEU A 478 -18.02 -17.16 -18.56
CA LEU A 478 -18.83 -16.68 -19.67
C LEU A 478 -18.95 -17.74 -20.77
N ARG A 479 -17.83 -18.40 -21.16
CA ARG A 479 -17.84 -19.50 -22.14
C ARG A 479 -18.72 -20.67 -21.68
N SER A 480 -18.70 -21.00 -20.39
CA SER A 480 -19.46 -22.14 -19.82
C SER A 480 -20.93 -21.85 -19.54
N SER A 481 -21.40 -20.60 -19.55
CA SER A 481 -22.78 -20.26 -19.14
C SER A 481 -23.44 -19.16 -19.96
N ARG A 482 -24.38 -19.57 -20.83
CA ARG A 482 -25.27 -18.63 -21.56
C ARG A 482 -26.07 -17.71 -20.64
N LYS A 483 -26.40 -18.17 -19.43
CA LYS A 483 -27.10 -17.34 -18.44
C LYS A 483 -26.21 -16.18 -17.98
N LEU A 484 -24.93 -16.45 -17.70
CA LEU A 484 -23.98 -15.41 -17.28
C LEU A 484 -23.70 -14.43 -18.43
N GLN A 485 -23.58 -14.91 -19.67
CA GLN A 485 -23.47 -14.02 -20.84
C GLN A 485 -24.65 -13.04 -20.93
N ARG A 486 -25.89 -13.54 -20.80
CA ARG A 486 -27.08 -12.67 -20.79
C ARG A 486 -27.07 -11.69 -19.62
N GLN A 487 -26.67 -12.13 -18.43
CA GLN A 487 -26.56 -11.25 -17.26
C GLN A 487 -25.48 -10.17 -17.45
N TYR A 488 -24.39 -10.50 -18.13
CA TYR A 488 -23.33 -9.55 -18.44
C TYR A 488 -23.81 -8.47 -19.41
N GLU A 489 -24.48 -8.87 -20.50
CA GLU A 489 -25.09 -7.92 -21.45
C GLU A 489 -26.14 -7.03 -20.77
N GLN A 490 -26.98 -7.60 -19.90
CA GLN A 490 -27.93 -6.82 -19.08
C GLN A 490 -27.22 -5.83 -18.16
N LEU A 491 -26.05 -6.19 -17.61
CA LEU A 491 -25.26 -5.32 -16.77
C LEU A 491 -24.68 -4.15 -17.58
N LYS A 492 -24.12 -4.40 -18.77
CA LYS A 492 -23.60 -3.36 -19.68
C LYS A 492 -24.69 -2.36 -20.06
N GLN A 493 -25.86 -2.86 -20.47
CA GLN A 493 -27.01 -2.03 -20.82
C GLN A 493 -27.47 -1.17 -19.64
N TRP A 494 -27.59 -1.78 -18.46
CA TRP A 494 -27.95 -1.06 -17.25
C TRP A 494 -26.89 -0.04 -16.84
N ALA A 495 -25.60 -0.34 -16.94
CA ALA A 495 -24.53 0.59 -16.57
C ALA A 495 -24.50 1.85 -17.46
N ALA A 496 -24.87 1.71 -18.73
CA ALA A 496 -24.95 2.83 -19.67
C ALA A 496 -26.13 3.78 -19.40
N VAL A 497 -27.24 3.24 -18.89
CA VAL A 497 -28.46 3.97 -18.49
C VAL A 497 -29.06 3.31 -17.24
N PRO A 498 -28.55 3.60 -16.04
CA PRO A 498 -28.98 2.94 -14.81
C PRO A 498 -30.45 3.22 -14.52
N THR A 499 -31.20 2.13 -14.37
CA THR A 499 -32.57 2.16 -13.85
C THR A 499 -32.59 1.80 -12.37
N GLU A 500 -33.66 2.17 -11.67
CA GLU A 500 -33.83 1.92 -10.25
C GLU A 500 -33.68 0.43 -9.90
N ILE A 501 -32.97 0.16 -8.80
CA ILE A 501 -32.82 -1.20 -8.26
C ILE A 501 -34.00 -1.48 -7.34
N SER A 502 -34.72 -2.58 -7.57
CA SER A 502 -35.90 -2.93 -6.77
C SER A 502 -35.62 -2.91 -5.25
N PRO A 503 -36.54 -2.38 -4.42
CA PRO A 503 -36.38 -2.36 -2.97
C PRO A 503 -36.16 -3.74 -2.34
N GLN A 504 -36.76 -4.79 -2.92
CA GLN A 504 -36.55 -6.18 -2.48
C GLN A 504 -35.10 -6.64 -2.68
N THR A 505 -34.46 -6.27 -3.79
CA THR A 505 -33.05 -6.59 -4.07
C THR A 505 -32.14 -5.86 -3.09
N ILE A 506 -32.40 -4.57 -2.85
CA ILE A 506 -31.66 -3.77 -1.87
C ILE A 506 -31.80 -4.43 -0.48
N SER A 507 -33.03 -4.68 -0.01
CA SER A 507 -33.26 -5.30 1.30
C SER A 507 -32.53 -6.65 1.46
N LYS A 508 -32.56 -7.50 0.44
CA LYS A 508 -31.83 -8.78 0.44
C LYS A 508 -30.32 -8.59 0.49
N PHE A 509 -29.79 -7.62 -0.25
CA PHE A 509 -28.38 -7.26 -0.23
C PHE A 509 -27.94 -6.82 1.18
N LEU A 510 -28.70 -5.91 1.81
CA LEU A 510 -28.40 -5.40 3.14
C LEU A 510 -28.46 -6.47 4.22
N LYS A 511 -29.51 -7.32 4.20
CA LYS A 511 -29.64 -8.45 5.14
C LYS A 511 -28.45 -9.42 5.03
N THR A 512 -27.96 -9.63 3.81
CA THR A 512 -26.78 -10.49 3.55
C THR A 512 -25.52 -9.88 4.17
N ILE A 513 -25.29 -8.58 3.97
CA ILE A 513 -24.16 -7.84 4.56
C ILE A 513 -24.23 -7.90 6.08
N GLN A 514 -25.38 -7.54 6.65
CA GLN A 514 -25.60 -7.51 8.10
C GLN A 514 -25.32 -8.88 8.73
N SER A 515 -25.84 -9.96 8.12
CA SER A 515 -25.58 -11.33 8.58
C SER A 515 -24.08 -11.65 8.59
N GLY A 516 -23.34 -11.24 7.58
CA GLY A 516 -21.90 -11.45 7.50
C GLY A 516 -21.12 -10.70 8.56
N LEU A 517 -21.46 -9.43 8.80
CA LEU A 517 -20.84 -8.60 9.84
C LEU A 517 -21.11 -9.16 11.24
N MET A 518 -22.34 -9.61 11.52
CA MET A 518 -22.68 -10.27 12.79
C MET A 518 -21.90 -11.58 12.98
N ASN A 519 -21.63 -12.32 11.90
CA ASN A 519 -20.90 -13.59 11.96
C ASN A 519 -19.37 -13.43 12.10
N GLU A 520 -18.84 -12.21 12.00
CA GLU A 520 -17.39 -12.02 12.03
C GLU A 520 -16.80 -12.53 13.34
N GLY A 521 -17.35 -12.10 14.48
CA GLY A 521 -16.88 -12.40 15.84
C GLY A 521 -17.90 -13.19 16.67
N HIS A 522 -18.54 -14.21 16.10
CA HIS A 522 -19.53 -15.05 16.78
C HIS A 522 -20.74 -14.26 17.34
N HIS A 523 -21.42 -13.48 16.50
CA HIS A 523 -22.60 -12.65 16.84
C HIS A 523 -22.29 -11.42 17.70
N ARG A 524 -21.01 -11.06 17.88
CA ARG A 524 -20.59 -9.77 18.44
C ARG A 524 -19.94 -8.95 17.31
N PRO A 525 -20.60 -7.89 16.79
CA PRO A 525 -19.96 -7.04 15.81
C PRO A 525 -18.81 -6.30 16.48
N ASN A 526 -17.57 -6.51 16.04
CA ASN A 526 -16.41 -5.79 16.61
C ASN A 526 -16.36 -4.32 16.15
N ALA A 527 -17.18 -3.92 15.17
CA ALA A 527 -17.33 -2.55 14.67
C ALA A 527 -18.78 -2.08 14.90
N PHE A 528 -19.12 -1.70 16.14
CA PHE A 528 -20.50 -1.39 16.56
C PHE A 528 -21.01 -0.02 16.09
N ALA A 529 -20.14 0.98 15.92
CA ALA A 529 -20.58 2.38 15.71
C ALA A 529 -21.13 2.67 14.30
N VAL A 530 -20.58 2.04 13.26
CA VAL A 530 -20.95 2.34 11.86
C VAL A 530 -22.25 1.65 11.44
N ILE A 531 -22.57 0.49 12.03
CA ILE A 531 -23.76 -0.30 11.69
C ILE A 531 -25.06 0.46 12.00
N TYR A 532 -25.09 1.26 13.08
CA TYR A 532 -26.27 2.06 13.45
C TYR A 532 -26.44 3.34 12.61
N GLY A 533 -25.35 3.97 12.16
CA GLY A 533 -25.43 5.09 11.22
C GLY A 533 -26.08 4.69 9.89
N TRP A 534 -25.83 3.45 9.45
CA TRP A 534 -26.41 2.87 8.23
C TRP A 534 -27.93 2.63 8.30
N GLN A 535 -28.50 2.45 9.50
CA GLN A 535 -29.95 2.33 9.68
C GLN A 535 -30.65 3.70 9.81
N GLY A 536 -29.90 4.76 10.15
CA GLY A 536 -30.44 6.10 10.42
C GLY A 536 -30.49 7.04 9.21
N THR A 537 -29.69 6.80 8.16
CA THR A 537 -29.66 7.64 6.96
C THR A 537 -30.19 6.85 5.76
N GLY A 538 -31.49 6.99 5.49
CA GLY A 538 -32.17 6.45 4.31
C GLY A 538 -31.78 7.16 3.00
N GLY A 539 -30.49 7.21 2.69
CA GLY A 539 -29.97 7.66 1.40
C GLY A 539 -29.33 6.49 0.67
N VAL A 540 -30.12 5.83 -0.19
CA VAL A 540 -29.64 4.95 -1.26
C VAL A 540 -29.58 5.76 -2.54
#